data_AF-T1BZF9-F1
#
_entry.id   AF-T1BZF9-F1
#
_cell.length_a   1.000
_cell.length_b   1.000
_cell.length_c   1.000
_cell.angle_alpha   90.00
_cell.angle_beta   90.00
_cell.angle_gamma   90.00
#
_symmetry.space_group_name_H-M   'P 1'
#
loop_
_entity.id
_entity.type
_entity.pdbx_description
1 polymer ?
#
loop_
_entity_poly.entity_id
_entity_poly.type
_entity_poly.pdbx_seq_one_letter_code
_entity_poly.pdbx_strand_id
1 'polypeptide(L)'
;EEYNRAFVDDALTGFCAHSAGGWYGERIDWVIVGGESGPNARPMDDEWARSIRDQCVHADVPFFFKQWGGRDRHRGHEEAVLDGQLWKQMPSISILTT
;
A
#
# COMPACT_ATOMS: atom_id res chain seq x y z
N GLU A 1 28.75 -25.25 1.04
CA GLU A 1 28.45 -23.81 0.92
C GLU A 1 26.95 -23.68 0.79
N GLU A 2 26.37 -23.13 1.82
CA GLU A 2 25.08 -23.52 2.37
C GLU A 2 23.97 -22.61 1.84
N TYR A 3 23.25 -23.13 0.85
CA TYR A 3 21.80 -23.01 0.69
C TYR A 3 21.14 -21.74 1.23
N ASN A 4 21.32 -20.64 0.50
CA ASN A 4 20.50 -19.45 0.60
C ASN A 4 19.08 -19.78 0.11
N ARG A 5 18.26 -20.46 0.94
CA ARG A 5 16.82 -20.63 0.73
C ARG A 5 16.17 -19.26 0.94
N ALA A 6 16.21 -18.40 -0.07
CA ALA A 6 15.48 -17.14 -0.01
C ALA A 6 13.99 -17.46 0.09
N PHE A 7 13.40 -17.18 1.25
CA PHE A 7 11.95 -17.10 1.40
C PHE A 7 11.53 -15.75 0.85
N VAL A 8 10.69 -15.75 -0.18
CA VAL A 8 10.16 -14.53 -0.80
C VAL A 8 8.65 -14.58 -0.65
N ASP A 9 8.08 -13.52 -0.10
CA ASP A 9 6.64 -13.35 0.04
C ASP A 9 6.27 -11.96 -0.50
N ASP A 10 5.56 -11.94 -1.62
CA ASP A 10 5.01 -10.74 -2.25
C ASP A 10 3.50 -10.70 -2.00
N ALA A 11 3.10 -9.93 -1.00
CA ALA A 11 1.70 -9.80 -0.61
C ALA A 11 0.84 -9.03 -1.64
N LEU A 12 1.45 -8.22 -2.53
CA LEU A 12 0.71 -7.44 -3.53
C LEU A 12 0.29 -8.33 -4.70
N THR A 13 1.14 -9.29 -5.08
CA THR A 13 0.83 -10.28 -6.12
C THR A 13 0.29 -11.60 -5.55
N GLY A 14 0.44 -11.82 -4.24
CA GLY A 14 0.16 -13.10 -3.58
C GLY A 14 1.21 -14.18 -3.87
N PHE A 15 2.40 -13.82 -4.35
CA PHE A 15 3.42 -14.81 -4.73
C PHE A 15 4.25 -15.20 -3.51
N CYS A 16 4.30 -16.50 -3.22
CA CYS A 16 5.16 -17.06 -2.18
C CYS A 16 6.16 -18.02 -2.82
N ALA A 17 7.44 -17.86 -2.52
CA ALA A 17 8.50 -18.79 -2.89
C ALA A 17 9.29 -19.24 -1.67
N HIS A 18 9.52 -20.55 -1.61
CA HIS A 18 10.32 -21.18 -0.59
C HIS A 18 11.15 -22.30 -1.23
N SER A 19 11.90 -22.99 -0.41
CA SER A 19 12.86 -23.98 -0.90
C SER A 19 12.31 -25.19 -1.65
N ALA A 20 11.00 -25.44 -1.58
CA ALA A 20 10.38 -26.56 -2.31
C ALA A 20 9.60 -26.11 -3.56
N GLY A 21 9.58 -24.81 -3.88
CA GLY A 21 8.86 -24.25 -5.03
C GLY A 21 8.23 -22.88 -4.75
N GLY A 22 7.36 -22.42 -5.65
CA GLY A 22 6.55 -21.21 -5.44
C GLY A 22 5.11 -21.39 -5.89
N TRP A 23 4.20 -20.63 -5.31
CA TRP A 23 2.76 -20.65 -5.60
C TRP A 23 2.15 -19.25 -5.41
N TYR A 24 0.93 -19.08 -5.92
CA TYR A 24 0.12 -17.89 -5.68
C TYR A 24 -0.96 -18.20 -4.63
N GLY A 25 -1.01 -17.39 -3.58
CA GLY A 25 -2.03 -17.39 -2.54
C GLY A 25 -2.97 -16.18 -2.66
N GLU A 26 -3.54 -15.78 -1.52
CA GLU A 26 -4.32 -14.53 -1.45
C GLU A 26 -3.39 -13.32 -1.62
N ARG A 27 -3.90 -12.29 -2.32
CA ARG A 27 -3.19 -11.02 -2.52
C ARG A 27 -3.93 -9.88 -1.83
N ILE A 28 -3.23 -8.78 -1.59
CA ILE A 28 -3.84 -7.56 -1.11
C ILE A 28 -4.66 -6.91 -2.23
N ASP A 29 -5.94 -6.66 -1.96
CA ASP A 29 -6.85 -6.01 -2.93
C ASP A 29 -6.89 -4.49 -2.81
N TRP A 30 -6.42 -3.92 -1.70
CA TRP A 30 -6.42 -2.47 -1.48
C TRP A 30 -5.38 -2.05 -0.45
N VAL A 31 -4.59 -1.03 -0.80
CA VAL A 31 -3.62 -0.42 0.10
C VAL A 31 -4.04 1.01 0.43
N ILE A 32 -4.11 1.32 1.73
CA ILE A 32 -4.42 2.66 2.23
C ILE A 32 -3.22 3.17 3.02
N VAL A 33 -2.66 4.31 2.61
CA VAL A 33 -1.51 4.93 3.26
C VAL A 33 -1.90 6.26 3.90
N GLY A 34 -1.40 6.54 5.10
CA GLY A 34 -1.51 7.87 5.69
C GLY A 34 -0.68 8.04 6.97
N GLY A 35 -0.33 9.29 7.27
CA GLY A 35 0.45 9.65 8.44
C GLY A 35 -0.36 9.71 9.74
N GLU A 36 0.36 9.77 10.86
CA GLU A 36 -0.18 9.81 12.22
C GLU A 36 -0.97 11.12 12.47
N SER A 37 -2.01 11.05 13.30
CA SER A 37 -2.84 12.20 13.66
C SER A 37 -2.75 12.53 15.15
N GLY A 38 -2.81 13.81 15.50
CA GLY A 38 -2.94 14.28 16.88
C GLY A 38 -1.69 14.94 17.46
N PRO A 39 -1.70 15.23 18.79
CA PRO A 39 -0.55 15.80 19.47
C PRO A 39 0.66 14.85 19.36
N ASN A 40 1.83 15.40 18.98
CA ASN A 40 3.07 14.65 18.77
C ASN A 40 3.04 13.65 17.61
N ALA A 41 2.13 13.81 16.64
CA ALA A 41 2.15 13.03 15.40
C ALA A 41 3.53 13.12 14.74
N ARG A 42 4.11 11.97 14.38
CA ARG A 42 5.39 11.92 13.69
C ARG A 42 5.24 12.43 12.25
N PRO A 43 6.18 13.26 11.74
CA PRO A 43 6.21 13.60 10.33
C PRO A 43 6.28 12.33 9.49
N MET A 44 5.43 12.23 8.47
CA MET A 44 5.49 11.13 7.51
C MET A 44 6.59 11.41 6.48
N ASP A 45 7.31 10.36 6.12
CA ASP A 45 8.29 10.36 5.03
C ASP A 45 7.55 10.28 3.68
N ASP A 46 7.87 11.19 2.75
CA ASP A 46 7.26 11.25 1.43
C ASP A 46 7.77 10.16 0.48
N GLU A 47 9.05 9.78 0.57
CA GLU A 47 9.62 8.67 -0.20
C GLU A 47 8.98 7.35 0.19
N TRP A 48 8.65 7.16 1.47
CA TRP A 48 7.92 5.98 1.93
C TRP A 48 6.55 5.85 1.26
N ALA A 49 5.76 6.93 1.21
CA ALA A 49 4.46 6.93 0.55
C ALA A 49 4.57 6.71 -0.98
N ARG A 50 5.57 7.32 -1.63
CA ARG A 50 5.85 7.12 -3.06
C ARG A 50 6.24 5.68 -3.37
N SER A 51 7.12 5.09 -2.56
CA SER A 51 7.56 3.71 -2.73
C SER A 51 6.39 2.73 -2.68
N ILE A 52 5.48 2.90 -1.70
CA ILE A 52 4.28 2.05 -1.62
C ILE A 52 3.37 2.25 -2.82
N ARG A 53 3.13 3.52 -3.22
CA ARG A 53 2.34 3.83 -4.42
C ARG A 53 2.90 3.14 -5.65
N ASP A 54 4.20 3.24 -5.88
CA ASP A 54 4.84 2.72 -7.09
C ASP A 54 4.79 1.18 -7.11
N GLN A 55 4.96 0.52 -5.96
CA GLN A 55 4.77 -0.92 -5.82
C GLN A 55 3.32 -1.33 -6.13
N CYS A 56 2.34 -0.59 -5.61
CA CYS A 56 0.92 -0.86 -5.88
C CYS A 56 0.58 -0.68 -7.35
N VAL A 57 1.06 0.41 -7.98
CA VAL A 57 0.87 0.66 -9.42
C VAL A 57 1.50 -0.45 -10.25
N HIS A 58 2.70 -0.92 -9.88
CA HIS A 58 3.36 -2.02 -10.59
C HIS A 58 2.60 -3.35 -10.47
N ALA A 59 2.01 -3.62 -9.30
CA ALA A 59 1.28 -4.86 -9.01
C ALA A 59 -0.23 -4.80 -9.35
N ASP A 60 -0.70 -3.72 -9.98
CA ASP A 60 -2.13 -3.46 -10.25
C ASP A 60 -3.01 -3.61 -8.99
N VAL A 61 -2.50 -3.08 -7.87
CA VAL A 61 -3.22 -2.99 -6.59
C VAL A 61 -3.72 -1.56 -6.41
N PRO A 62 -5.03 -1.34 -6.18
CA PRO A 62 -5.57 -0.03 -5.85
C PRO A 62 -4.85 0.63 -4.67
N PHE A 63 -4.42 1.87 -4.86
CA PHE A 63 -3.75 2.68 -3.86
C PHE A 63 -4.58 3.92 -3.45
N PHE A 64 -4.78 4.09 -2.15
CA PHE A 64 -5.47 5.23 -1.57
C PHE A 64 -4.56 5.98 -0.61
N PHE A 65 -4.24 7.23 -0.93
CA PHE A 65 -3.57 8.13 -0.01
C PHE A 65 -4.59 8.88 0.83
N LYS A 66 -4.57 8.63 2.15
CA LYS A 66 -5.53 9.13 3.10
C LYS A 66 -5.18 10.55 3.56
N GLN A 67 -4.00 10.75 4.16
CA GLN A 67 -3.48 12.06 4.60
C GLN A 67 -1.98 12.04 4.91
N TRP A 68 -1.28 13.19 4.93
CA TRP A 68 0.11 13.32 5.41
C TRP A 68 0.30 13.15 6.92
N GLY A 69 -0.77 13.36 7.71
CA GLY A 69 -0.70 13.37 9.17
C GLY A 69 -0.47 14.77 9.74
N GLY A 70 -0.39 14.88 11.06
CA GLY A 70 -0.17 16.14 11.77
C GLY A 70 -1.20 16.44 12.87
N ARG A 71 -1.12 17.66 13.41
CA ARG A 71 -1.88 18.05 14.60
C ARG A 71 -3.38 18.20 14.32
N ASP A 72 -3.74 18.64 13.12
CA ASP A 72 -5.12 18.88 12.72
C ASP A 72 -5.73 17.65 12.03
N ARG A 73 -6.58 16.94 12.77
CA ARG A 73 -7.37 15.78 12.30
C ARG A 73 -8.35 16.07 11.15
N HIS A 74 -8.53 17.35 10.75
CA HIS A 74 -9.52 17.78 9.75
C HIS A 74 -8.91 18.38 8.47
N ARG A 75 -7.59 18.47 8.33
CA ARG A 75 -6.98 18.93 7.07
C ARG A 75 -6.98 17.88 5.95
N GLY A 76 -7.44 16.67 6.26
CA GLY A 76 -7.21 15.45 5.48
C GLY A 76 -7.93 15.28 4.14
N HIS A 77 -8.63 16.30 3.60
CA HIS A 77 -9.20 16.21 2.24
C HIS A 77 -8.40 17.01 1.21
N GLU A 78 -7.99 18.24 1.51
CA GLU A 78 -7.17 19.07 0.61
C GLU A 78 -5.69 18.67 0.65
N GLU A 79 -5.22 18.09 1.78
CA GLU A 79 -3.84 17.63 1.95
C GLU A 79 -3.63 16.15 1.54
N ALA A 80 -4.65 15.46 1.01
CA ALA A 80 -4.51 14.07 0.52
C ALA A 80 -3.87 13.98 -0.88
N VAL A 81 -2.95 14.90 -1.16
CA VAL A 81 -2.26 15.06 -2.43
C VAL A 81 -0.84 14.53 -2.28
N LEU A 82 -0.48 13.56 -3.09
CA LEU A 82 0.88 13.02 -3.21
C LEU A 82 1.40 13.37 -4.60
N ASP A 83 2.49 14.14 -4.65
CA ASP A 83 3.11 14.67 -5.87
C ASP A 83 2.15 15.49 -6.76
N GLY A 84 1.35 16.35 -6.14
CA GLY A 84 0.39 17.21 -6.85
C GLY A 84 -0.86 16.47 -7.37
N GLN A 85 -0.97 15.16 -7.11
CA GLN A 85 -2.11 14.34 -7.53
C GLN A 85 -2.89 13.76 -6.34
N LEU A 86 -4.21 13.66 -6.49
CA LEU A 86 -5.07 12.91 -5.58
C LEU A 86 -5.02 11.42 -5.89
N TRP A 87 -4.68 10.62 -4.89
CA TRP A 87 -4.65 9.16 -4.97
C TRP A 87 -5.80 8.59 -4.16
N LYS A 88 -6.91 8.27 -4.81
CA LYS A 88 -8.16 7.82 -4.17
C LYS A 88 -8.75 6.57 -4.85
N GLN A 89 -7.88 5.68 -5.31
CA GLN A 89 -8.34 4.47 -6.00
C GLN A 89 -9.13 3.58 -5.02
N MET A 90 -10.18 2.97 -5.54
CA MET A 90 -11.04 2.04 -4.81
C MET A 90 -10.91 0.65 -5.44
N PRO A 91 -11.00 -0.43 -4.65
CA PRO A 91 -11.08 -1.77 -5.20
C PRO A 91 -12.36 -1.93 -6.02
N SER A 92 -12.26 -2.70 -7.10
CA SER A 92 -13.43 -3.06 -7.89
C SER A 92 -14.27 -4.09 -7.13
N ILE A 93 -15.46 -3.68 -6.69
CA ILE A 93 -16.42 -4.61 -6.10
C ILE A 93 -17.01 -5.43 -7.24
N SER A 94 -16.60 -6.70 -7.33
CA SER A 94 -17.28 -7.66 -8.19
C SER A 94 -18.57 -8.10 -7.49
N ILE A 95 -19.69 -7.47 -7.84
CA ILE A 95 -21.00 -7.91 -7.36
C ILE A 95 -21.33 -9.19 -8.13
N LEU A 96 -21.15 -10.36 -7.52
CA LEU A 96 -21.65 -11.61 -8.09
C LEU A 96 -23.17 -11.49 -8.18
N THR A 97 -23.67 -11.40 -9.41
CA THR A 97 -25.11 -11.43 -9.68
C THR A 97 -25.54 -12.90 -9.64
N THR A 98 -26.31 -13.26 -8.61
CA THR A 98 -26.89 -14.61 -8.44
C THR A 98 -28.07 -14.83 -9.39
#